data_AF-A0A2V8EEP4-F1
#
_entry.id   AF-A0A2V8EEP4-F1
#
_cell.length_a   1.000
_cell.length_b   1.000
_cell.length_c   1.000
_cell.angle_alpha   90.00
_cell.angle_beta   90.00
_cell.angle_gamma   90.00
#
_symmetry.space_group_name_H-M   'P 1'
#
loop_
_entity.id
_entity.type
_entity.pdbx_description
1 polymer ?
#
loop_
_entity_poly.entity_id
_entity_poly.type
_entity_poly.pdbx_seq_one_letter_code
_entity_poly.pdbx_strand_id
1 'polypeptide(L)'
;MSFIKGFFNALARPELFFALAVLSLVVLVWRRNRIAANAVGYGLLGLLGLFFVFGVFDPNFRLIVTKPDNVPIVGLVFLLVFFTWYSMREAVLNDQRISAGQGPIEKAESDRARVWPDLVYTELISLILCSVVLIVWSIFLKAPLEQPANPANTPNPSKAPWYFLGLQEMLVYFDPWLAGVVLPGLIIV
;
A
#
# COMPACT_ATOMS: atom_id res chain seq x y z
N MET A 1 -7.43 23.90 -13.86
CA MET A 1 -7.12 23.21 -12.58
C MET A 1 -8.26 23.25 -11.56
N SER A 2 -9.01 24.35 -11.40
CA SER A 2 -10.11 24.45 -10.42
C SER A 2 -11.20 23.39 -10.61
N PHE A 3 -11.63 23.14 -11.84
CA PHE A 3 -12.63 22.10 -12.16
C PHE A 3 -12.13 20.69 -11.81
N ILE A 4 -10.90 20.34 -12.21
CA ILE A 4 -10.27 19.05 -11.90
C ILE A 4 -10.15 18.85 -10.38
N LYS A 5 -9.73 19.87 -9.64
CA LYS A 5 -9.67 19.85 -8.18
C LYS A 5 -11.07 19.68 -7.56
N GLY A 6 -12.07 20.39 -8.09
CA GLY A 6 -13.46 20.26 -7.65
C GLY A 6 -14.00 18.84 -7.83
N PHE A 7 -13.67 18.19 -8.95
CA PHE A 7 -14.03 16.79 -9.20
C PHE A 7 -13.39 15.83 -8.19
N PHE A 8 -12.07 15.90 -7.98
CA PHE A 8 -11.39 15.03 -7.02
C PHE A 8 -11.83 15.29 -5.58
N ASN A 9 -12.04 16.56 -5.21
CA ASN A 9 -12.56 16.91 -3.88
C ASN A 9 -13.98 16.39 -3.65
N ALA A 10 -14.83 16.40 -4.69
CA ALA A 10 -16.16 15.79 -4.60
C ALA A 10 -16.06 14.27 -4.44
N LEU A 11 -15.17 13.61 -5.18
CA LEU A 11 -14.96 12.17 -5.11
C LEU A 11 -14.36 11.72 -3.77
N ALA A 12 -13.53 12.57 -3.16
CA ALA A 12 -12.93 12.34 -1.84
C ALA A 12 -13.86 12.66 -0.66
N ARG A 13 -15.12 13.08 -0.89
CA ARG A 13 -16.09 13.24 0.20
C ARG A 13 -16.38 11.90 0.86
N PRO A 14 -16.47 11.82 2.21
CA PRO A 14 -16.56 10.54 2.92
C PRO A 14 -17.71 9.64 2.45
N GLU A 15 -18.87 10.23 2.18
CA GLU A 15 -20.07 9.47 1.80
C GLU A 15 -19.91 8.83 0.41
N LEU A 16 -19.37 9.60 -0.54
CA LEU A 16 -19.13 9.13 -1.90
C LEU A 16 -17.95 8.16 -1.94
N PHE A 17 -16.87 8.46 -1.23
CA PHE A 17 -15.69 7.61 -1.19
C PHE A 17 -16.01 6.23 -0.60
N PHE A 18 -16.75 6.18 0.51
CA PHE A 18 -17.16 4.92 1.12
C PHE A 18 -18.08 4.11 0.18
N ALA A 19 -19.10 4.75 -0.41
CA ALA A 19 -19.98 4.08 -1.35
C ALA A 19 -19.22 3.54 -2.58
N LEU A 20 -18.28 4.32 -3.12
CA LEU A 20 -17.42 3.90 -4.23
C LEU A 20 -16.47 2.76 -3.83
N ALA A 21 -15.95 2.75 -2.60
CA ALA A 21 -15.08 1.69 -2.10
C ALA A 21 -15.84 0.36 -1.92
N VAL A 22 -17.07 0.41 -1.38
CA VAL A 22 -17.92 -0.79 -1.28
C VAL A 22 -18.31 -1.29 -2.67
N LEU A 23 -18.70 -0.38 -3.56
CA LEU A 23 -19.05 -0.74 -4.94
C LEU A 23 -17.85 -1.33 -5.69
N SER A 24 -16.65 -0.76 -5.51
CA SER A 24 -15.43 -1.28 -6.13
C SER A 24 -15.10 -2.69 -5.63
N LEU A 25 -15.29 -2.97 -4.33
CA LEU A 25 -15.15 -4.32 -3.77
C LEU A 25 -16.16 -5.30 -4.38
N VAL A 26 -17.43 -4.90 -4.48
CA VAL A 26 -18.48 -5.74 -5.09
C VAL A 26 -18.18 -6.03 -6.56
N VAL A 27 -17.75 -5.02 -7.32
CA VAL A 27 -17.35 -5.17 -8.72
C VAL A 27 -16.10 -6.05 -8.85
N LEU A 28 -15.14 -5.91 -7.93
CA LEU A 28 -13.92 -6.71 -7.88
C LEU A 28 -14.23 -8.20 -7.71
N VAL A 29 -15.12 -8.55 -6.80
CA VAL A 29 -15.56 -9.93 -6.59
C VAL A 29 -16.42 -10.44 -7.76
N TRP A 30 -17.35 -9.62 -8.25
CA TRP A 30 -18.28 -10.02 -9.31
C TRP A 30 -17.62 -10.21 -10.68
N ARG A 31 -16.66 -9.35 -11.02
CA ARG A 31 -15.94 -9.36 -12.32
C ARG A 31 -14.49 -9.81 -12.18
N ARG A 32 -14.20 -10.69 -11.21
CA ARG A 32 -12.84 -11.17 -10.89
C ARG A 32 -12.01 -11.58 -12.11
N ASN A 33 -12.60 -12.33 -13.05
CA ASN A 33 -11.87 -12.80 -14.25
C ASN A 33 -11.36 -11.67 -15.15
N ARG A 34 -12.09 -10.54 -15.22
CA ARG A 34 -11.65 -9.38 -16.02
C ARG A 34 -10.64 -8.54 -15.27
N ILE A 35 -10.82 -8.38 -13.96
CA ILE A 35 -9.98 -7.53 -13.12
C ILE A 35 -8.61 -8.17 -12.86
N ALA A 36 -8.56 -9.50 -12.78
CA ALA A 36 -7.33 -10.29 -12.71
C ALA A 36 -6.44 -10.17 -13.95
N ALA A 37 -6.93 -9.63 -15.07
CA ALA A 37 -6.14 -9.53 -16.29
C ALA A 37 -4.94 -8.58 -16.13
N ASN A 38 -3.81 -8.93 -16.76
CA ASN A 38 -2.59 -8.10 -16.78
C ASN A 38 -2.83 -6.68 -17.28
N ALA A 39 -3.71 -6.52 -18.27
CA ALA A 39 -4.06 -5.20 -18.80
C ALA A 39 -4.71 -4.30 -17.74
N VAL A 40 -5.54 -4.86 -16.86
CA VAL A 40 -6.21 -4.09 -15.80
C VAL A 40 -5.21 -3.75 -14.69
N GLY A 41 -4.40 -4.70 -14.24
CA GLY A 41 -3.40 -4.47 -13.19
C GLY A 41 -2.36 -3.42 -13.57
N TYR A 42 -1.66 -3.65 -14.68
CA TYR A 42 -0.67 -2.69 -15.16
C TYR A 42 -1.31 -1.37 -15.62
N GLY A 43 -2.54 -1.41 -16.15
CA GLY A 43 -3.31 -0.23 -16.47
C GLY A 43 -3.65 0.62 -15.24
N LEU A 44 -4.06 -0.01 -14.14
CA LEU A 44 -4.32 0.67 -12.86
C LEU A 44 -3.05 1.28 -12.27
N LEU A 45 -1.94 0.54 -12.27
CA LEU A 45 -0.64 1.05 -11.82
C LEU A 45 -0.13 2.19 -12.71
N GLY A 46 -0.31 2.08 -14.02
CA GLY A 46 0.02 3.14 -14.97
C GLY A 46 -0.82 4.39 -14.76
N LEU A 47 -2.13 4.23 -14.56
CA LEU A 47 -3.04 5.34 -14.25
C LEU A 47 -2.68 6.00 -12.92
N LEU A 48 -2.36 5.22 -11.89
CA LEU A 48 -1.88 5.71 -10.60
C LEU A 48 -0.57 6.48 -10.77
N GLY A 49 0.37 5.95 -11.55
CA GLY A 49 1.62 6.62 -11.91
C GLY A 49 1.38 7.96 -12.59
N LEU A 50 0.51 7.99 -13.60
CA LEU A 50 0.11 9.21 -14.31
C LEU A 50 -0.55 10.22 -13.37
N PHE A 51 -1.40 9.77 -12.44
CA PHE A 51 -2.02 10.62 -11.44
C PHE A 51 -0.97 11.30 -10.54
N PHE A 52 0.00 10.54 -10.03
CA PHE A 52 1.07 11.10 -9.20
C PHE A 52 1.98 12.05 -9.98
N VAL A 53 2.37 11.69 -11.21
CA VAL A 53 3.19 12.55 -12.08
C VAL A 53 2.46 13.85 -12.40
N PHE A 54 1.18 13.78 -12.76
CA PHE A 54 0.36 14.96 -13.02
C PHE A 54 0.16 15.80 -11.75
N GLY A 55 -0.03 15.15 -10.60
CA GLY A 55 -0.18 15.80 -9.30
C GLY A 55 1.04 16.63 -8.92
N VAL A 56 2.27 16.19 -9.26
CA VAL A 56 3.51 16.92 -8.95
C VAL A 56 3.57 18.30 -9.63
N PHE A 57 2.79 18.56 -10.69
CA PHE A 57 2.69 19.92 -11.25
C PHE A 57 1.93 20.91 -10.36
N ASP A 58 1.18 20.43 -9.36
CA ASP A 58 0.54 21.28 -8.36
C ASP A 58 1.51 21.54 -7.18
N PRO A 59 1.78 22.83 -6.84
CA PRO A 59 2.70 23.16 -5.76
C PRO A 59 2.29 22.58 -4.39
N ASN A 60 1.00 22.57 -4.05
CA ASN A 60 0.53 22.07 -2.75
C ASN A 60 0.68 20.55 -2.68
N PHE A 61 0.34 19.85 -3.76
CA PHE A 61 0.50 18.39 -3.82
C PHE A 61 1.97 17.99 -3.74
N ARG A 62 2.86 18.68 -4.47
CA ARG A 62 4.30 18.44 -4.41
C ARG A 62 4.83 18.59 -2.99
N LEU A 63 4.47 19.67 -2.29
CA LEU A 63 4.89 19.92 -0.91
C LEU A 63 4.45 18.84 0.07
N ILE A 64 3.35 18.13 -0.21
CA ILE A 64 2.87 17.03 0.62
C ILE A 64 3.63 15.75 0.27
N VAL A 65 3.69 15.38 -1.01
CA VAL A 65 4.26 14.10 -1.46
C VAL A 65 5.77 14.01 -1.23
N THR A 66 6.50 15.12 -1.32
CA THR A 66 7.96 15.12 -1.13
C THR A 66 8.40 15.21 0.32
N LYS A 67 7.47 15.24 1.29
CA LYS A 67 7.85 15.14 2.71
C LYS A 67 8.49 13.77 2.95
N PRO A 68 9.62 13.69 3.70
CA PRO A 68 10.30 12.42 3.92
C PRO A 68 9.38 11.29 4.42
N ASP A 69 8.42 11.59 5.30
CA ASP A 69 7.47 10.62 5.85
C ASP A 69 6.38 10.19 4.87
N ASN A 70 6.13 10.99 3.84
CA ASN A 70 5.10 10.72 2.85
C ASN A 70 5.62 9.90 1.68
N VAL A 71 6.94 9.86 1.45
CA VAL A 71 7.53 9.04 0.38
C VAL A 71 7.25 7.54 0.60
N PRO A 72 7.43 6.96 1.80
CA PRO A 72 6.99 5.59 2.08
C PRO A 72 5.49 5.37 1.84
N ILE A 73 4.64 6.32 2.21
CA ILE A 73 3.19 6.24 2.02
C ILE A 73 2.84 6.13 0.53
N VAL A 74 3.49 6.92 -0.31
CA VAL A 74 3.31 6.84 -1.78
C VAL A 74 3.68 5.44 -2.27
N GLY A 75 4.84 4.92 -1.86
CA GLY A 75 5.27 3.56 -2.19
C GLY A 75 4.25 2.51 -1.76
N LEU A 76 3.72 2.62 -0.54
CA LEU A 76 2.68 1.72 -0.03
C LEU A 76 1.40 1.75 -0.87
N VAL A 77 0.98 2.90 -1.39
CA VAL A 77 -0.20 2.97 -2.27
C VAL A 77 0.02 2.17 -3.55
N PHE A 78 1.21 2.26 -4.17
CA PHE A 78 1.54 1.44 -5.33
C PHE A 78 1.60 -0.05 -4.99
N LEU A 79 2.25 -0.40 -3.88
CA LEU A 79 2.35 -1.79 -3.43
C LEU A 79 0.98 -2.38 -3.09
N LEU A 80 0.10 -1.62 -2.45
CA LEU A 80 -1.25 -2.04 -2.10
C LEU A 80 -2.05 -2.39 -3.36
N VAL A 81 -2.04 -1.51 -4.37
CA VAL A 81 -2.72 -1.78 -5.64
C VAL A 81 -2.11 -2.99 -6.35
N PHE A 82 -0.78 -3.08 -6.38
CA PHE A 82 -0.07 -4.20 -7.00
C PHE A 82 -0.40 -5.53 -6.33
N PHE A 83 -0.24 -5.65 -5.02
CA PHE A 83 -0.48 -6.91 -4.29
C PHE A 83 -1.96 -7.29 -4.23
N THR A 84 -2.88 -6.32 -4.17
CA THR A 84 -4.32 -6.60 -4.25
C THR A 84 -4.69 -7.18 -5.62
N TRP A 85 -4.17 -6.58 -6.70
CA TRP A 85 -4.39 -7.11 -8.05
C TRP A 85 -3.67 -8.46 -8.26
N TYR A 86 -2.42 -8.58 -7.82
CA TYR A 86 -1.61 -9.79 -8.02
C TYR A 86 -2.21 -10.99 -7.29
N SER A 87 -2.63 -10.83 -6.04
CA SER A 87 -3.32 -11.89 -5.28
C SER A 87 -4.63 -12.32 -5.95
N MET A 88 -5.43 -11.38 -6.44
CA MET A 88 -6.66 -11.71 -7.19
C MET A 88 -6.36 -12.43 -8.51
N ARG A 89 -5.29 -12.04 -9.20
CA ARG A 89 -4.84 -12.71 -10.42
C ARG A 89 -4.44 -14.15 -10.16
N GLU A 90 -3.59 -14.40 -9.16
CA GLU A 90 -3.18 -15.76 -8.81
C GLU A 90 -4.38 -16.61 -8.34
N ALA A 91 -5.31 -16.04 -7.56
CA ALA A 91 -6.54 -16.73 -7.17
C ALA A 91 -7.38 -17.17 -8.38
N VAL A 92 -7.59 -16.29 -9.36
CA VAL A 92 -8.36 -16.61 -10.57
C VAL A 92 -7.64 -17.66 -11.44
N LEU A 93 -6.32 -17.59 -11.56
CA LEU A 93 -5.55 -18.58 -12.32
C LEU A 93 -5.57 -19.95 -11.64
N ASN A 94 -5.45 -19.99 -10.31
CA ASN A 94 -5.56 -21.22 -9.54
C ASN A 94 -6.97 -21.83 -9.63
N ASP A 95 -8.04 -21.04 -9.55
CA ASP A 95 -9.42 -21.49 -9.79
C ASP A 95 -9.56 -22.17 -11.16
N GLN A 96 -9.01 -21.55 -12.20
CA GLN A 96 -9.06 -22.09 -13.57
C GLN A 96 -8.29 -23.40 -13.69
N ARG A 97 -7.08 -23.49 -13.11
CA ARG A 97 -6.28 -24.72 -13.12
C ARG A 97 -6.97 -25.86 -12.41
N ILE A 98 -7.51 -25.61 -11.22
CA ILE A 98 -8.26 -26.61 -10.45
C ILE A 98 -9.47 -27.10 -11.24
N SER A 99 -10.19 -26.19 -11.91
CA SER A 99 -11.33 -26.57 -12.77
C SER A 99 -10.91 -27.43 -13.98
N ALA A 100 -9.68 -27.24 -14.48
CA ALA A 100 -9.09 -28.03 -15.55
C ALA A 100 -8.45 -29.35 -15.05
N GLY A 101 -8.61 -29.71 -13.78
CA GLY A 101 -8.00 -30.89 -13.17
C GLY A 101 -6.49 -30.76 -12.93
N GLN A 102 -5.93 -29.56 -13.10
CA GLN A 102 -4.53 -29.26 -12.79
C GLN A 102 -4.42 -28.80 -11.32
N GLY A 103 -3.31 -29.13 -10.66
CA GLY A 103 -3.03 -28.57 -9.33
C GLY A 103 -2.80 -27.04 -9.38
N PRO A 104 -2.80 -26.37 -8.21
CA PRO A 104 -2.41 -24.97 -8.10
C PRO A 104 -1.03 -24.71 -8.74
N ILE A 105 -0.79 -23.48 -9.19
CA ILE A 105 0.48 -23.09 -9.83
C ILE A 105 1.67 -23.44 -8.94
N GLU A 106 1.54 -23.19 -7.64
CA GLU A 106 2.56 -23.43 -6.62
C GLU A 106 2.92 -24.91 -6.50
N LYS A 107 1.99 -25.81 -6.81
CA LYS A 107 2.22 -27.26 -6.78
C LYS A 107 2.95 -27.75 -8.03
N ALA A 108 2.89 -27.01 -9.14
CA ALA A 108 3.66 -27.32 -10.33
C ALA A 108 5.16 -27.04 -10.11
N GLU A 109 5.50 -26.05 -9.29
CA GLU A 109 6.87 -25.70 -8.90
C GLU A 109 7.41 -26.55 -7.74
N SER A 110 6.97 -27.81 -7.60
CA SER A 110 7.37 -28.68 -6.47
C SER A 110 8.85 -29.10 -6.46
N ASP A 111 9.66 -28.62 -7.40
CA ASP A 111 11.09 -28.88 -7.43
C ASP A 111 11.76 -28.10 -6.29
N ARG A 112 12.02 -28.81 -5.18
CA ARG A 112 12.52 -28.19 -3.96
C ARG A 112 14.00 -27.88 -4.15
N ALA A 113 14.34 -26.59 -4.13
CA ALA A 113 15.72 -26.15 -4.11
C ALA A 113 16.44 -26.64 -2.85
N ARG A 114 17.73 -26.93 -2.98
CA ARG A 114 18.55 -27.36 -1.83
C ARG A 114 18.81 -26.14 -0.94
N VAL A 115 18.52 -26.26 0.36
CA VAL A 115 18.71 -25.16 1.33
C VAL A 115 20.16 -24.66 1.30
N TRP A 116 21.11 -25.59 1.29
CA TRP A 116 22.52 -25.30 1.08
C TRP A 116 23.03 -26.05 -0.15
N PRO A 117 23.66 -25.39 -1.12
CA PRO A 117 24.10 -23.99 -1.11
C PRO A 117 23.08 -22.98 -1.67
N ASP A 118 22.09 -23.47 -2.42
CA ASP A 118 21.35 -22.65 -3.38
C ASP A 118 20.51 -21.56 -2.70
N LEU A 119 19.69 -21.92 -1.71
CA LEU A 119 18.83 -20.95 -1.01
C LEU A 119 19.67 -19.92 -0.23
N VAL A 120 20.68 -20.35 0.51
CA VAL A 120 21.51 -19.45 1.34
C VAL A 120 22.25 -18.41 0.48
N TYR A 121 22.77 -18.78 -0.69
CA TYR A 121 23.41 -17.80 -1.57
C TYR A 121 22.41 -16.78 -2.12
N THR A 122 21.22 -17.23 -2.53
CA THR A 122 20.17 -16.32 -3.00
C THR A 122 19.73 -15.36 -1.90
N GLU A 123 19.48 -15.85 -0.68
CA GLU A 123 19.10 -15.03 0.46
C GLU A 123 20.20 -14.02 0.85
N LEU A 124 21.47 -14.42 0.82
CA LEU A 124 22.59 -13.53 1.09
C LEU A 124 22.66 -12.39 0.07
N ILE A 125 22.46 -12.69 -1.22
CA ILE A 125 22.42 -11.67 -2.27
C ILE A 125 21.23 -10.73 -2.04
N SER A 126 20.05 -11.26 -1.75
CA SER A 126 18.86 -10.46 -1.42
C SER A 126 19.08 -9.56 -0.21
N LEU A 127 19.76 -10.06 0.84
CA LEU A 127 20.10 -9.29 2.03
C LEU A 127 21.03 -8.13 1.69
N ILE A 128 22.11 -8.39 0.94
CA ILE A 128 23.04 -7.35 0.49
C ILE A 128 22.30 -6.29 -0.32
N LEU A 129 21.46 -6.70 -1.27
CA LEU A 129 20.66 -5.76 -2.08
C LEU A 129 19.72 -4.93 -1.20
N CYS A 130 19.01 -5.56 -0.24
CA CYS A 130 18.14 -4.85 0.69
C CYS A 130 18.93 -3.85 1.55
N SER A 131 20.11 -4.24 2.05
CA SER A 131 20.98 -3.33 2.81
C SER A 131 21.43 -2.14 1.98
N VAL A 132 21.83 -2.35 0.72
CA VAL A 132 22.20 -1.25 -0.20
C VAL A 132 21.02 -0.30 -0.41
N VAL A 133 19.83 -0.85 -0.67
CA VAL A 133 18.61 -0.03 -0.85
C VAL A 133 18.32 0.80 0.41
N LEU A 134 18.38 0.19 1.60
CA LEU A 134 18.14 0.89 2.87
C LEU A 134 19.19 1.97 3.16
N ILE A 135 20.47 1.71 2.88
CA ILE A 135 21.56 2.69 3.04
C ILE A 135 21.33 3.88 2.12
N VAL A 136 21.08 3.64 0.83
CA VAL A 136 20.77 4.69 -0.15
C VAL A 136 19.56 5.51 0.32
N TRP A 137 18.48 4.84 0.73
CA TRP A 137 17.28 5.49 1.25
C TRP A 137 17.58 6.37 2.46
N SER A 138 18.40 5.90 3.41
CA SER A 138 18.76 6.65 4.63
C SER A 138 19.58 7.92 4.34
N ILE A 139 20.36 7.93 3.26
CA ILE A 139 21.17 9.09 2.85
C ILE A 139 20.28 10.16 2.22
N PHE A 140 19.32 9.76 1.36
CA PHE A 140 18.48 10.70 0.61
C PHE A 140 17.26 11.20 1.40
N LEU A 141 16.69 10.37 2.28
CA LEU A 141 15.51 10.71 3.07
C LEU A 141 15.86 10.76 4.56
N LYS A 142 16.11 11.97 5.05
CA LYS A 142 16.39 12.21 6.46
C LYS A 142 15.19 11.86 7.31
N ALA A 143 15.44 11.09 8.38
CA ALA A 143 14.41 10.79 9.37
C ALA A 143 13.89 12.07 10.04
N PRO A 144 12.57 12.21 10.25
CA PRO A 144 11.95 13.35 10.94
C PRO A 144 12.16 13.26 12.46
N LEU A 145 13.41 13.27 12.94
CA LEU A 145 13.67 13.17 14.37
C LEU A 145 13.33 14.50 15.07
N GLU A 146 12.48 14.44 16.08
CA GLU A 146 12.14 15.59 16.94
C GLU A 146 13.25 15.87 17.96
N GLN A 147 13.15 17.04 18.62
CA GLN A 147 14.04 17.43 19.71
C GLN A 147 13.86 16.49 20.93
N PRO A 148 14.84 16.43 21.85
CA PRO A 148 14.70 15.68 23.09
C PRO A 148 13.41 16.04 23.84
N ALA A 149 12.78 15.04 24.44
CA ALA A 149 11.47 15.19 25.07
C ALA A 149 11.48 16.27 26.17
N ASN A 150 10.51 17.17 26.11
CA ASN A 150 10.29 18.21 27.12
C ASN A 150 8.89 18.02 27.74
N PRO A 151 8.78 17.58 29.01
CA PRO A 151 7.49 17.42 29.68
C PRO A 151 6.65 18.70 29.79
N ALA A 152 7.30 19.88 29.71
CA ALA A 152 6.64 21.18 29.81
C ALA A 152 6.12 21.71 28.45
N ASN A 153 6.41 21.03 27.33
CA ASN A 153 5.99 21.45 26.00
C ASN A 153 5.44 20.27 25.19
N THR A 154 4.15 20.33 24.86
CA THR A 154 3.54 19.37 23.93
C THR A 154 3.75 19.86 22.49
N PRO A 155 4.47 19.10 21.64
CA PRO A 155 4.70 19.51 20.26
C PRO A 155 3.38 19.60 19.48
N ASN A 156 3.20 20.68 18.73
CA ASN A 156 2.09 20.84 17.78
C ASN A 156 2.67 21.01 16.37
N PRO A 157 2.47 20.05 15.44
CA PRO A 157 1.56 18.90 15.53
C PRO A 157 2.20 17.64 16.12
N SER A 158 1.51 16.95 17.03
CA SER A 158 1.89 15.62 17.49
C SER A 158 1.39 14.57 16.49
N LYS A 159 2.24 14.17 15.54
CA LYS A 159 1.94 13.11 14.57
C LYS A 159 2.82 11.90 14.86
N ALA A 160 2.27 10.70 14.72
CA ALA A 160 3.04 9.47 14.86
C ALA A 160 3.71 9.15 13.53
N PRO A 161 4.68 8.22 13.55
CA PRO A 161 5.31 7.73 12.34
C PRO A 161 4.31 7.19 11.32
N TRP A 162 4.68 7.24 10.03
CA TRP A 162 3.81 6.89 8.90
C TRP A 162 3.20 5.48 8.97
N TYR A 163 3.88 4.52 9.57
CA TYR A 163 3.37 3.14 9.73
C TYR A 163 2.23 3.04 10.73
N PHE A 164 2.01 4.06 11.57
CA PHE A 164 0.84 4.19 12.45
C PHE A 164 -0.24 5.12 11.89
N LEU A 165 -0.06 5.72 10.71
CA LEU A 165 -0.98 6.73 10.19
C LEU A 165 -2.45 6.26 10.17
N GLY A 166 -2.70 5.01 9.73
CA GLY A 166 -4.06 4.47 9.73
C GLY A 166 -4.69 4.42 11.12
N LEU A 167 -3.94 3.97 12.12
CA LEU A 167 -4.39 3.95 13.52
C LEU A 167 -4.62 5.36 14.06
N GLN A 168 -3.76 6.32 13.70
CA GLN A 168 -3.93 7.71 14.11
C GLN A 168 -5.20 8.33 13.57
N GLU A 169 -5.46 8.17 12.27
CA GLU A 169 -6.69 8.68 11.66
C GLU A 169 -7.92 8.04 12.32
N MET A 170 -7.88 6.74 12.63
CA MET A 170 -8.96 6.10 13.38
C MET A 170 -9.17 6.70 14.77
N LEU A 171 -8.10 7.00 15.51
CA LEU A 171 -8.18 7.65 16.84
C LEU A 171 -8.69 9.10 16.79
N VAL A 172 -8.60 9.77 15.64
CA VAL A 172 -9.16 11.12 15.44
C VAL A 172 -10.67 11.07 15.22
N TYR A 173 -11.18 10.05 14.53
CA TYR A 173 -12.61 9.97 14.15
C TYR A 173 -13.46 9.03 15.01
N PHE A 174 -12.86 8.05 15.68
CA PHE A 174 -13.55 7.07 16.53
C PHE A 174 -13.19 7.22 18.00
N ASP A 175 -14.02 6.63 18.86
CA ASP A 175 -13.72 6.53 20.28
C ASP A 175 -12.38 5.78 20.50
N PRO A 176 -11.48 6.29 21.38
CA PRO A 176 -10.18 5.69 21.62
C PRO A 176 -10.22 4.20 22.00
N TRP A 177 -11.27 3.74 22.68
CA TRP A 177 -11.45 2.32 23.01
C TRP A 177 -11.67 1.46 21.76
N LEU A 178 -12.54 1.92 20.85
CA LEU A 178 -12.85 1.21 19.61
C LEU A 178 -11.65 1.20 18.66
N ALA A 179 -11.04 2.36 18.43
CA ALA A 179 -9.91 2.49 17.50
C ALA A 179 -8.60 1.91 18.06
N GLY A 180 -8.35 2.05 19.37
CA GLY A 180 -7.09 1.62 19.99
C GLY A 180 -7.05 0.16 20.42
N VAL A 181 -8.20 -0.44 20.75
CA VAL A 181 -8.25 -1.79 21.35
C VAL A 181 -9.12 -2.75 20.53
N VAL A 182 -10.40 -2.42 20.34
CA VAL A 182 -11.37 -3.38 19.77
C VAL A 182 -11.05 -3.72 18.31
N LEU A 183 -10.92 -2.71 17.44
CA LEU A 183 -10.69 -2.94 16.01
C LEU A 183 -9.33 -3.60 15.72
N PRO A 184 -8.20 -3.16 16.32
CA PRO A 184 -6.94 -3.88 16.18
C PRO A 184 -7.01 -5.31 16.75
N GLY A 185 -7.72 -5.52 17.86
CA GLY A 185 -7.91 -6.83 18.46
C GLY A 185 -8.63 -7.81 17.53
N LEU A 186 -9.67 -7.36 16.82
CA LEU A 186 -10.42 -8.17 15.84
C LEU A 186 -9.61 -8.54 14.59
N ILE A 187 -8.51 -7.82 14.29
CA ILE A 187 -7.63 -8.16 13.16
C ILE A 187 -6.68 -9.31 13.53
N ILE A 188 -6.26 -9.37 14.79
CA ILE A 188 -5.24 -10.31 15.27
C ILE A 188 -5.87 -11.66 15.69
N VAL A 189 -7.05 -11.63 16.31
CA VAL A 189 -7.75 -12.79 16.88
C VAL A 189 -8.78 -13.35 15.92
#